data_AF-A0A9P7N4M0-F1
#
_entry.id   AF-A0A9P7N4M0-F1
#
_cell.length_a   1.000
_cell.length_b   1.000
_cell.length_c   1.000
_cell.angle_alpha   90.00
_cell.angle_beta   90.00
_cell.angle_gamma   90.00
#
_symmetry.space_group_name_H-M   'P 1'
#
loop_
_entity.id
_entity.type
_entity.pdbx_description
1 polymer ?
#
loop_
_entity_poly.entity_id
_entity_poly.type
_entity_poly.pdbx_seq_one_letter_code
_entity_poly.pdbx_strand_id
1 'polypeptide(L)'
;MGGYIDWTKTTKSSNYHGSGSFSTFMIIGPTCFFLGILFASFPYDFPLLWSKEPVPASYYDQLETHLKFLHQSPPLIGRMLNIIVSVGFLGMFIKLFKPSEANFLFDGASLILYTIGVAVYITNIVKGLRTVSAGFWDTDDYKNAANLAEGEVILGREDSLRVLSASNTILALVLIGVLVLQAGQWYAEKRDRDDDAAAAAAAAASAKKDGSPGKAAAKKKQ
;
A
#
# COMPACT_ATOMS: atom_id res chain seq x y z
N MET A 1 -1.05 -26.46 20.74
CA MET A 1 -1.17 -25.05 20.32
C MET A 1 -1.70 -25.04 18.90
N GLY A 2 -2.98 -24.76 18.69
CA GLY A 2 -3.52 -24.58 17.34
C GLY A 2 -2.84 -23.36 16.71
N GLY A 3 -2.22 -23.55 15.55
CA GLY A 3 -1.52 -22.47 14.86
C GLY A 3 -2.46 -21.31 14.56
N TYR A 4 -1.97 -20.08 14.72
CA TYR A 4 -2.70 -18.85 14.39
C TYR A 4 -3.13 -18.78 12.91
N ILE A 5 -2.42 -19.54 12.06
CA ILE A 5 -2.67 -19.68 10.61
C ILE A 5 -3.52 -20.94 10.37
N ASP A 6 -4.59 -20.77 9.61
CA ASP A 6 -5.46 -21.89 9.19
C ASP A 6 -5.01 -22.40 7.82
N TRP A 7 -4.12 -23.41 7.84
CA TRP A 7 -3.58 -24.08 6.66
C TRP A 7 -4.61 -24.89 5.88
N THR A 8 -5.79 -25.15 6.46
CA THR A 8 -6.86 -25.89 5.80
C THR A 8 -7.80 -24.99 4.99
N LYS A 9 -7.69 -23.67 5.20
CA LYS A 9 -8.58 -22.68 4.59
C LYS A 9 -8.20 -22.41 3.13
N THR A 10 -9.03 -22.88 2.22
CA THR A 10 -8.93 -22.64 0.77
C THR A 10 -9.89 -21.56 0.29
N THR A 11 -9.77 -21.18 -0.99
CA THR A 11 -10.64 -20.22 -1.69
C THR A 11 -12.14 -20.59 -1.68
N LYS A 12 -12.47 -21.86 -1.40
CA LYS A 12 -13.85 -22.38 -1.29
C LYS A 12 -14.45 -22.27 0.13
N SER A 13 -13.66 -21.87 1.12
CA SER A 13 -14.10 -21.85 2.51
C SER A 13 -15.10 -20.72 2.76
N SER A 14 -16.18 -20.97 3.50
CA SER A 14 -17.23 -19.97 3.78
C SER A 14 -16.72 -18.72 4.51
N ASN A 15 -15.63 -18.83 5.28
CA ASN A 15 -15.01 -17.75 6.04
C ASN A 15 -13.66 -17.32 5.41
N TYR A 16 -13.56 -17.41 4.08
CA TYR A 16 -12.39 -16.97 3.33
C TYR A 16 -12.48 -15.47 3.03
N HIS A 17 -11.60 -14.69 3.65
CA HIS A 17 -11.45 -13.25 3.37
C HIS A 17 -10.43 -13.04 2.26
N GLY A 18 -10.79 -13.43 1.03
CA GLY A 18 -9.92 -13.32 -0.13
C GLY A 18 -9.88 -11.93 -0.78
N SER A 19 -9.29 -11.88 -1.97
CA SER A 19 -9.13 -10.68 -2.80
C SER A 19 -10.45 -9.98 -3.14
N GLY A 20 -11.56 -10.71 -3.24
CA GLY A 20 -12.89 -10.13 -3.50
C GLY A 20 -13.65 -9.62 -2.27
N SER A 21 -13.07 -9.71 -1.07
CA SER A 21 -13.74 -9.32 0.18
C SER A 21 -13.86 -7.80 0.33
N PHE A 22 -14.83 -7.34 1.11
CA PHE A 22 -14.99 -5.92 1.45
C PHE A 22 -13.70 -5.32 2.06
N SER A 23 -12.99 -6.11 2.86
CA SER A 23 -11.72 -5.72 3.48
C SER A 23 -10.64 -5.39 2.46
N THR A 24 -10.61 -6.06 1.29
CA THR A 24 -9.67 -5.72 0.22
C THR A 24 -9.97 -4.34 -0.37
N PHE A 25 -11.24 -3.96 -0.51
CA PHE A 25 -11.60 -2.59 -0.94
C PHE A 25 -11.19 -1.54 0.10
N MET A 26 -11.26 -1.88 1.39
CA MET A 26 -10.75 -1.03 2.47
C MET A 26 -9.23 -0.86 2.44
N ILE A 27 -8.49 -1.71 1.73
CA ILE A 27 -7.04 -1.58 1.50
C ILE A 27 -6.76 -0.79 0.21
N ILE A 28 -7.38 -1.21 -0.90
CA ILE A 28 -7.14 -0.63 -2.23
C ILE A 28 -7.63 0.83 -2.28
N GLY A 29 -8.80 1.13 -1.71
CA GLY A 29 -9.38 2.47 -1.72
C GLY A 29 -8.44 3.54 -1.13
N PRO A 30 -8.04 3.41 0.15
CA PRO A 30 -7.05 4.30 0.77
C PRO A 30 -5.73 4.37 0.01
N THR A 31 -5.20 3.23 -0.45
CA THR A 31 -3.94 3.18 -1.19
C THR A 31 -4.01 3.99 -2.48
N CYS A 32 -5.06 3.82 -3.28
CA CYS A 32 -5.27 4.58 -4.52
C CYS A 32 -5.52 6.07 -4.23
N PHE A 33 -6.25 6.40 -3.16
CA PHE A 33 -6.48 7.79 -2.75
C PHE A 33 -5.16 8.51 -2.44
N PHE A 34 -4.27 7.89 -1.65
CA PHE A 34 -2.96 8.48 -1.35
C PHE A 34 -2.04 8.54 -2.57
N LEU A 35 -2.08 7.52 -3.44
CA LEU A 35 -1.40 7.58 -4.74
C LEU A 35 -1.88 8.78 -5.56
N GLY A 36 -3.18 9.07 -5.57
CA GLY A 36 -3.73 10.24 -6.25
C GLY A 36 -3.20 11.56 -5.70
N ILE A 37 -3.07 11.68 -4.37
CA ILE A 37 -2.45 12.85 -3.74
C ILE A 37 -0.98 12.98 -4.16
N LEU A 38 -0.21 11.90 -4.08
CA LEU A 38 1.20 11.89 -4.46
C LEU A 38 1.40 12.18 -5.95
N PHE A 39 0.51 11.68 -6.80
CA PHE A 39 0.50 11.99 -8.22
C PHE A 39 0.21 13.47 -8.48
N ALA A 40 -0.69 14.10 -7.70
CA ALA A 40 -0.91 15.55 -7.78
C ALA A 40 0.30 16.36 -7.30
N SER A 41 1.11 15.82 -6.39
CA SER A 41 2.38 16.42 -5.94
C SER A 41 3.53 16.21 -6.93
N PHE A 42 3.43 15.23 -7.83
CA PHE A 42 4.51 14.84 -8.74
C PHE A 42 5.06 15.99 -9.62
N PRO A 43 4.25 16.90 -10.20
CA PRO A 43 4.78 18.02 -10.98
C PRO A 43 5.69 18.96 -10.16
N TYR A 44 5.45 19.06 -8.84
CA TYR A 44 6.27 19.87 -7.95
C TYR A 44 7.56 19.13 -7.56
N ASP A 45 7.46 17.83 -7.38
CA ASP A 45 8.57 16.96 -6.99
C ASP A 45 9.54 16.72 -8.17
N PHE A 46 9.03 16.71 -9.40
CA PHE A 46 9.80 16.31 -10.58
C PHE A 46 11.07 17.16 -10.80
N PRO A 47 10.98 18.51 -10.78
CA PRO A 47 12.16 19.34 -11.00
C PRO A 47 13.25 19.20 -9.94
N LEU A 48 12.90 18.79 -8.71
CA LEU A 48 13.86 18.65 -7.61
C LEU A 48 14.71 17.39 -7.72
N LEU A 49 14.16 16.34 -8.34
CA LEU A 49 14.74 14.99 -8.30
C LEU A 49 15.24 14.50 -9.65
N TRP A 50 14.58 14.87 -10.76
CA TRP A 50 14.88 14.30 -12.08
C TRP A 50 15.27 15.33 -13.15
N SER A 51 15.32 16.62 -12.82
CA SER A 51 15.88 17.64 -13.71
C SER A 51 17.41 17.69 -13.64
N LYS A 52 18.04 17.80 -14.81
CA LYS A 52 19.50 18.01 -14.93
C LYS A 52 19.90 19.48 -14.81
N GLU A 53 18.97 20.38 -15.15
CA GLU A 53 19.21 21.81 -15.03
C GLU A 53 19.15 22.24 -13.56
N PRO A 54 20.00 23.20 -13.14
CA PRO A 54 19.91 23.76 -11.79
C PRO A 54 18.52 24.32 -11.54
N VAL A 55 17.89 23.87 -10.45
CA VAL A 55 16.59 24.39 -10.03
C VAL A 55 16.75 25.87 -9.67
N PRO A 56 16.01 26.79 -10.30
CA PRO A 56 16.15 28.22 -10.02
C PRO A 56 15.70 28.52 -8.59
N ALA A 57 16.36 29.46 -7.92
CA ALA A 57 16.06 29.84 -6.53
C ALA A 57 14.57 30.22 -6.33
N SER A 58 13.98 30.89 -7.33
CA SER A 58 12.56 31.27 -7.32
C SER A 58 11.60 30.08 -7.27
N TYR A 59 12.01 28.90 -7.73
CA TYR A 59 11.19 27.70 -7.65
C TYR A 59 11.09 27.18 -6.22
N TYR A 60 12.19 27.24 -5.44
CA TYR A 60 12.17 26.85 -4.03
C TYR A 60 11.24 27.77 -3.22
N ASP A 61 11.20 29.06 -3.53
CA ASP A 61 10.27 30.02 -2.89
C ASP A 61 8.80 29.69 -3.20
N GLN A 62 8.50 29.35 -4.46
CA GLN A 62 7.17 28.93 -4.88
C GLN A 62 6.75 27.62 -4.22
N LEU A 63 7.66 26.64 -4.18
CA LEU A 63 7.44 25.36 -3.54
C LEU A 63 7.18 25.53 -2.04
N GLU A 64 7.97 26.34 -1.36
CA GLU A 64 7.79 26.62 0.07
C GLU A 64 6.43 27.27 0.33
N THR A 65 6.04 28.24 -0.51
CA THR A 65 4.71 28.87 -0.43
C THR A 65 3.59 27.85 -0.60
N HIS A 66 3.74 26.92 -1.56
CA HIS A 66 2.79 25.84 -1.77
C HIS A 66 2.71 24.88 -0.56
N LEU A 67 3.84 24.47 0.00
CA LEU A 67 3.91 23.58 1.15
C LEU A 67 3.33 24.24 2.43
N LYS A 68 3.60 25.53 2.63
CA LYS A 68 2.99 26.33 3.71
C LYS A 68 1.48 26.39 3.54
N PHE A 69 1.00 26.66 2.33
CA PHE A 69 -0.43 26.67 2.03
C PHE A 69 -1.08 25.30 2.33
N LEU A 70 -0.43 24.20 1.95
CA LEU A 70 -0.91 22.84 2.27
C LEU A 70 -0.96 22.57 3.77
N HIS A 71 0.08 22.95 4.53
CA HIS A 71 0.12 22.74 5.98
C HIS A 71 -0.87 23.63 6.74
N GLN A 72 -1.13 24.85 6.24
CA GLN A 72 -2.11 25.79 6.80
C GLN A 72 -3.56 25.48 6.38
N SER A 73 -3.76 24.44 5.58
CA SER A 73 -5.11 24.02 5.18
C SER A 73 -5.97 23.66 6.39
N PRO A 74 -7.31 23.76 6.29
CA PRO A 74 -8.20 23.53 7.42
C PRO A 74 -7.91 22.17 8.09
N PRO A 75 -7.92 22.09 9.44
CA PRO A 75 -7.54 20.88 10.17
C PRO A 75 -8.44 19.67 9.87
N LEU A 76 -9.60 19.92 9.25
CA LEU A 76 -10.48 18.87 8.71
C LEU A 76 -9.75 17.96 7.72
N ILE A 77 -8.91 18.51 6.83
CA ILE A 77 -8.19 17.73 5.81
C ILE A 77 -7.26 16.72 6.50
N GLY A 78 -6.41 17.19 7.43
CA GLY A 78 -5.52 16.30 8.18
C GLY A 78 -6.27 15.21 8.94
N ARG A 79 -7.43 15.51 9.53
CA ARG A 79 -8.27 14.50 10.20
C ARG A 79 -8.81 13.46 9.22
N MET A 80 -9.27 13.89 8.05
CA MET A 80 -9.73 12.96 7.00
C MET A 80 -8.61 12.03 6.53
N LEU A 81 -7.39 12.55 6.32
CA LEU A 81 -6.24 11.73 5.93
C LEU A 81 -5.97 10.63 6.98
N ASN A 82 -5.98 10.97 8.27
CA ASN A 82 -5.77 9.98 9.33
C ASN A 82 -6.88 8.93 9.40
N ILE A 83 -8.13 9.31 9.14
CA ILE A 83 -9.24 8.35 9.04
C ILE A 83 -9.00 7.38 7.88
N ILE A 84 -8.58 7.88 6.71
CA ILE A 84 -8.32 7.05 5.53
C ILE A 84 -7.14 6.10 5.77
N VAL A 85 -6.06 6.55 6.44
CA VAL A 85 -4.97 5.66 6.90
C VAL A 85 -5.52 4.56 7.82
N SER A 86 -6.38 4.93 8.76
CA SER A 86 -6.99 3.98 9.71
C SER A 86 -7.86 2.94 9.01
N VAL A 87 -8.60 3.33 7.96
CA VAL A 87 -9.38 2.40 7.13
C VAL A 87 -8.49 1.39 6.42
N GLY A 88 -7.33 1.82 5.91
CA GLY A 88 -6.33 0.94 5.30
C GLY A 88 -5.84 -0.14 6.26
N PHE A 89 -5.42 0.27 7.47
CA PHE A 89 -5.04 -0.66 8.53
C PHE A 89 -6.16 -1.59 8.95
N LEU A 90 -7.38 -1.06 9.11
CA LEU A 90 -8.54 -1.86 9.49
C LEU A 90 -8.81 -2.97 8.47
N GLY A 91 -8.72 -2.66 7.17
CA GLY A 91 -8.84 -3.67 6.10
C GLY A 91 -7.81 -4.79 6.25
N MET A 92 -6.54 -4.45 6.49
CA MET A 92 -5.45 -5.43 6.69
C MET A 92 -5.66 -6.28 7.95
N PHE A 93 -6.04 -5.66 9.07
CA PHE A 93 -6.31 -6.39 10.32
C PHE A 93 -7.50 -7.33 10.21
N ILE A 94 -8.57 -6.95 9.49
CA ILE A 94 -9.70 -7.85 9.25
C ILE A 94 -9.25 -9.09 8.47
N LYS A 95 -8.43 -8.94 7.41
CA LYS A 95 -7.94 -10.08 6.62
C LYS A 95 -6.96 -10.97 7.39
N LEU A 96 -6.22 -10.40 8.34
CA LEU A 96 -5.29 -11.10 9.23
C LEU A 96 -5.96 -11.74 10.46
N PHE A 97 -7.29 -11.59 10.62
CA PHE A 97 -8.02 -12.30 11.67
C PHE A 97 -8.37 -13.72 11.19
N LYS A 98 -7.67 -14.73 11.74
CA LYS A 98 -7.70 -16.14 11.28
C LYS A 98 -7.34 -16.28 9.78
N PRO A 99 -6.10 -15.92 9.41
CA PRO A 99 -5.67 -15.85 8.02
C PRO A 99 -5.52 -17.24 7.40
N SER A 100 -5.83 -17.35 6.12
CA SER A 100 -5.30 -18.40 5.25
C SER A 100 -3.81 -18.15 4.98
N GLU A 101 -3.11 -19.12 4.40
CA GLU A 101 -1.72 -18.97 3.96
C GLU A 101 -1.54 -17.77 3.02
N ALA A 102 -2.39 -17.64 2.00
CA ALA A 102 -2.34 -16.53 1.06
C ALA A 102 -2.51 -15.16 1.75
N ASN A 103 -3.47 -15.03 2.68
CA ASN A 103 -3.65 -13.79 3.43
C ASN A 103 -2.42 -13.49 4.30
N PHE A 104 -1.84 -14.50 4.95
CA PHE A 104 -0.66 -14.31 5.78
C PHE A 104 0.54 -13.79 4.95
N LEU A 105 0.79 -14.35 3.77
CA LEU A 105 1.89 -13.93 2.91
C LEU A 105 1.64 -12.54 2.29
N PHE A 106 0.52 -12.36 1.60
CA PHE A 106 0.27 -11.16 0.81
C PHE A 106 -0.22 -9.98 1.68
N ASP A 107 -1.17 -10.20 2.59
CA ASP A 107 -1.65 -9.14 3.48
C ASP A 107 -0.66 -8.84 4.61
N GLY A 108 0.10 -9.84 5.07
CA GLY A 108 1.17 -9.62 6.05
C GLY A 108 2.30 -8.76 5.49
N ALA A 109 2.78 -9.05 4.28
CA ALA A 109 3.76 -8.21 3.60
C ALA A 109 3.21 -6.81 3.30
N SER A 110 1.94 -6.72 2.88
CA SER A 110 1.24 -5.46 2.64
C SER A 110 1.18 -4.60 3.92
N LEU A 111 0.93 -5.21 5.08
CA LEU A 111 0.89 -4.52 6.38
C LEU A 111 2.25 -3.92 6.75
N ILE A 112 3.34 -4.66 6.52
CA ILE A 112 4.69 -4.15 6.79
C ILE A 112 4.99 -2.96 5.88
N LEU A 113 4.75 -3.09 4.57
CA LEU A 113 4.93 -1.98 3.62
C LEU A 113 4.08 -0.77 4.01
N TYR A 114 2.81 -0.97 4.31
CA TYR A 114 1.92 0.13 4.70
C TYR A 114 2.38 0.83 5.98
N THR A 115 2.89 0.07 6.95
CA THR A 115 3.47 0.62 8.19
C THR A 115 4.72 1.44 7.91
N ILE A 116 5.61 0.97 7.02
CA ILE A 116 6.77 1.74 6.56
C ILE A 116 6.33 3.04 5.88
N GLY A 117 5.30 2.98 5.03
CA GLY A 117 4.73 4.17 4.39
C GLY A 117 4.22 5.18 5.40
N VAL A 118 3.47 4.73 6.42
CA VAL A 118 2.98 5.59 7.50
C VAL A 118 4.11 6.17 8.34
N ALA A 119 5.15 5.39 8.62
CA ALA A 119 6.34 5.89 9.31
C ALA A 119 7.00 7.03 8.51
N VAL A 120 7.27 6.83 7.21
CA VAL A 120 7.82 7.86 6.32
C VAL A 120 6.92 9.10 6.25
N TYR A 121 5.60 8.91 6.16
CA TYR A 121 4.64 10.01 6.20
C TYR A 121 4.77 10.85 7.49
N ILE A 122 4.81 10.20 8.66
CA ILE A 122 4.90 10.91 9.94
C ILE A 122 6.28 11.55 10.12
N THR A 123 7.36 10.82 9.87
CA THR A 123 8.72 11.27 10.21
C THR A 123 9.29 12.25 9.20
N ASN A 124 8.92 12.13 7.93
CA ASN A 124 9.53 12.94 6.87
C ASN A 124 8.54 13.98 6.34
N ILE A 125 7.33 13.56 5.96
CA ILE A 125 6.36 14.47 5.34
C ILE A 125 5.76 15.44 6.37
N VAL A 126 5.17 14.92 7.45
CA VAL A 126 4.52 15.76 8.48
C VAL A 126 5.55 16.64 9.19
N LYS A 127 6.71 16.09 9.58
CA LYS A 127 7.77 16.92 10.18
C LYS A 127 8.32 17.94 9.19
N GLY A 128 8.59 17.55 7.93
CA GLY A 128 9.06 18.48 6.90
C GLY A 128 8.11 19.65 6.68
N LEU A 129 6.80 19.38 6.57
CA LEU A 129 5.77 20.43 6.46
C LEU A 129 5.73 21.37 7.68
N ARG A 130 5.91 20.84 8.89
CA ARG A 130 6.00 21.65 10.12
C ARG A 130 7.25 22.52 10.13
N THR A 131 8.41 21.97 9.76
CA THR A 131 9.69 22.70 9.68
C THR A 131 9.61 23.84 8.67
N VAL A 132 9.06 23.56 7.48
CA VAL A 132 8.82 24.56 6.43
C VAL A 132 7.87 25.66 6.92
N SER A 133 6.78 25.28 7.58
CA SER A 133 5.80 26.24 8.06
C SER A 133 6.27 27.08 9.25
N ALA A 134 7.17 26.54 10.05
CA ALA A 134 7.80 27.26 11.16
C ALA A 134 8.86 28.27 10.69
N GLY A 135 9.25 28.26 9.40
CA GLY A 135 10.34 29.09 8.90
C GLY A 135 11.67 28.76 9.59
N PHE A 136 11.91 27.48 9.88
CA PHE A 136 13.03 27.04 10.72
C PHE A 136 14.39 27.61 10.28
N TRP A 137 14.64 27.69 8.98
CA TRP A 137 15.91 28.22 8.44
C TRP A 137 16.13 29.72 8.67
N ASP A 138 15.08 30.48 9.01
CA ASP A 138 15.18 31.90 9.34
C ASP A 138 15.40 32.16 10.84
N THR A 139 15.22 31.12 11.67
CA THR A 139 15.31 31.22 13.14
C THR A 139 16.75 31.33 13.63
N ASP A 140 16.91 31.96 14.79
CA ASP A 140 18.22 32.06 15.44
C ASP A 140 18.74 30.70 15.89
N ASP A 141 17.85 29.73 16.16
CA ASP A 141 18.21 28.35 16.47
C ASP A 141 18.97 27.69 15.31
N TYR A 142 18.50 27.86 14.07
CA TYR A 142 19.22 27.35 12.89
C TYR A 142 20.55 28.07 12.69
N LYS A 143 20.59 29.40 12.84
CA LYS A 143 21.83 30.19 12.71
C LYS A 143 22.85 29.78 13.77
N ASN A 144 22.43 29.58 15.01
CA ASN A 144 23.31 29.17 16.10
C ASN A 144 23.78 27.72 15.91
N ALA A 145 22.90 26.81 15.51
CA ALA A 145 23.23 25.41 15.29
C ALA A 145 24.15 25.21 14.06
N ALA A 146 23.97 26.00 13.00
CA ALA A 146 24.88 26.03 11.85
C ALA A 146 26.30 26.52 12.21
N ASN A 147 26.43 27.36 13.24
CA ASN A 147 27.72 27.86 13.74
C ASN A 147 28.38 26.94 14.79
N LEU A 148 27.65 25.95 15.33
CA LEU A 148 28.11 25.03 16.39
C LEU A 148 28.38 23.60 15.87
N ALA A 149 28.01 23.30 14.63
CA ALA A 149 28.00 21.95 14.09
C ALA A 149 29.39 21.43 13.64
N GLU A 150 30.31 21.23 14.59
CA GLU A 150 31.34 20.18 14.45
C GLU A 150 30.68 18.81 14.74
N GLY A 151 29.83 18.33 13.82
CA GLY A 151 29.40 16.92 13.81
C GLY A 151 27.91 16.62 13.62
N GLU A 152 27.01 17.59 13.79
CA GLU A 152 25.56 17.39 13.54
C GLU A 152 25.18 17.96 12.17
N VAL A 153 24.90 17.09 11.19
CA VAL A 153 24.56 17.50 9.82
C VAL A 153 23.13 18.06 9.81
N ILE A 154 23.02 19.38 9.92
CA ILE A 154 21.74 20.09 9.77
C ILE A 154 21.49 20.31 8.28
N LEU A 155 20.35 19.82 7.79
CA LEU A 155 19.98 19.96 6.38
C LEU A 155 19.66 21.42 6.03
N GLY A 156 20.29 21.91 4.96
CA GLY A 156 19.94 23.19 4.35
C GLY A 156 18.51 23.21 3.83
N ARG A 157 17.99 24.41 3.54
CA ARG A 157 16.63 24.62 3.03
C ARG A 157 16.35 23.80 1.77
N GLU A 158 17.20 23.92 0.76
CA GLU A 158 17.04 23.21 -0.52
C GLU A 158 17.11 21.68 -0.35
N ASP A 159 18.09 21.20 0.42
CA ASP A 159 18.25 19.77 0.68
C ASP A 159 17.05 19.20 1.42
N SER A 160 16.49 19.96 2.38
CA SER A 160 15.28 19.55 3.11
C SER A 160 14.07 19.45 2.19
N LEU A 161 13.92 20.37 1.23
CA LEU A 161 12.85 20.33 0.22
C LEU A 161 13.04 19.16 -0.75
N ARG A 162 14.28 18.84 -1.14
CA ARG A 162 14.60 17.65 -1.94
C ARG A 162 14.32 16.35 -1.18
N VAL A 163 14.66 16.28 0.11
CA VAL A 163 14.37 15.12 0.98
C VAL A 163 12.86 14.93 1.15
N LEU A 164 12.09 16.01 1.24
CA LEU A 164 10.62 15.95 1.28
C LEU A 164 10.05 15.35 -0.01
N SER A 165 10.48 15.85 -1.16
CA SER A 165 10.11 15.32 -2.48
C SER A 165 10.52 13.85 -2.67
N ALA A 166 11.73 13.49 -2.24
CA ALA A 166 12.19 12.09 -2.25
C ALA A 166 11.31 11.20 -1.37
N SER A 167 10.85 11.71 -0.22
CA SER A 167 9.96 10.98 0.69
C SER A 167 8.59 10.73 0.07
N ASN A 168 8.02 11.68 -0.70
CA ASN A 168 6.80 11.45 -1.47
C ASN A 168 6.97 10.32 -2.49
N THR A 169 8.12 10.29 -3.16
CA THR A 169 8.45 9.25 -4.15
C THR A 169 8.59 7.87 -3.50
N ILE A 170 9.32 7.79 -2.39
CA ILE A 170 9.45 6.55 -1.61
C ILE A 170 8.07 6.07 -1.16
N LEU A 171 7.23 6.97 -0.64
CA LEU A 171 5.88 6.64 -0.21
C LEU A 171 5.03 6.10 -1.39
N ALA A 172 5.14 6.71 -2.57
CA ALA A 172 4.46 6.23 -3.78
C ALA A 172 4.90 4.80 -4.16
N LEU A 173 6.20 4.52 -4.15
CA LEU A 173 6.74 3.19 -4.46
C LEU A 173 6.25 2.13 -3.46
N VAL A 174 6.25 2.45 -2.17
CA VAL A 174 5.78 1.54 -1.12
C VAL A 174 4.29 1.23 -1.28
N LEU A 175 3.47 2.25 -1.57
CA LEU A 175 2.03 2.08 -1.78
C LEU A 175 1.72 1.34 -3.10
N ILE A 176 2.49 1.55 -4.17
CA ILE A 176 2.43 0.71 -5.38
C ILE A 176 2.76 -0.74 -5.03
N GLY A 177 3.77 -0.97 -4.17
CA GLY A 177 4.09 -2.30 -3.65
C GLY A 177 2.90 -2.98 -2.97
N VAL A 178 2.12 -2.24 -2.18
CA VAL A 178 0.87 -2.75 -1.58
C VAL A 178 -0.12 -3.16 -2.67
N LEU A 179 -0.35 -2.33 -3.70
CA LEU A 179 -1.25 -2.68 -4.81
C LEU A 179 -0.79 -3.91 -5.58
N VAL A 180 0.52 -4.03 -5.82
CA VAL A 180 1.12 -5.20 -6.49
C VAL A 180 0.88 -6.47 -5.68
N LEU A 181 1.03 -6.43 -4.36
CA LEU A 181 0.75 -7.58 -3.49
C LEU A 181 -0.73 -7.96 -3.49
N GLN A 182 -1.63 -6.97 -3.44
CA GLN A 182 -3.07 -7.23 -3.50
C GLN A 182 -3.48 -7.82 -4.86
N ALA A 183 -2.90 -7.34 -5.97
CA ALA A 183 -3.07 -7.92 -7.29
C ALA A 183 -2.46 -9.33 -7.39
N GLY A 184 -1.31 -9.55 -6.73
CA GLY A 184 -0.65 -10.86 -6.64
C GLY A 184 -1.53 -11.89 -5.92
N GLN A 185 -2.16 -11.51 -4.81
CA GLN A 185 -3.13 -12.35 -4.13
C GLN A 185 -4.32 -12.68 -5.04
N TRP A 186 -4.88 -11.69 -5.73
CA TRP A 186 -5.97 -11.92 -6.67
C TRP A 186 -5.57 -12.89 -7.79
N TYR A 187 -4.36 -12.74 -8.33
CA TYR A 187 -3.85 -13.61 -9.38
C TYR A 187 -3.64 -15.05 -8.86
N ALA A 188 -3.07 -15.21 -7.67
CA ALA A 188 -2.90 -16.52 -7.03
C ALA A 188 -4.26 -17.19 -6.80
N GLU A 189 -5.23 -16.47 -6.24
CA GLU A 189 -6.59 -16.98 -6.03
C GLU A 189 -7.30 -17.36 -7.32
N LYS A 190 -7.08 -16.59 -8.39
CA LYS A 190 -7.66 -16.89 -9.71
C LYS A 190 -7.10 -18.20 -10.26
N ARG A 191 -5.78 -18.37 -10.19
CA ARG A 191 -5.12 -19.61 -10.62
C ARG A 191 -5.62 -20.82 -9.86
N ASP A 192 -5.73 -20.73 -8.53
CA ASP A 192 -6.26 -21.83 -7.70
C ASP A 192 -7.68 -22.22 -8.10
N ARG A 193 -8.53 -21.24 -8.46
CA ARG A 193 -9.91 -21.50 -8.93
C ARG A 193 -9.94 -22.17 -10.30
N ASP A 194 -9.05 -21.77 -11.21
CA ASP A 194 -8.97 -22.34 -12.56
C ASP A 194 -8.49 -23.81 -12.50
N ASP A 195 -7.48 -24.09 -11.66
CA ASP A 195 -6.96 -25.45 -11.41
C ASP A 195 -8.04 -26.35 -10.78
N ASP A 196 -8.78 -25.83 -9.80
CA ASP A 196 -9.93 -26.50 -9.19
C ASP A 196 -11.05 -26.83 -10.19
N ALA A 197 -11.35 -25.91 -11.11
CA ALA A 197 -12.37 -26.10 -12.13
C ALA A 197 -11.96 -27.18 -13.16
N ALA A 198 -10.69 -27.18 -13.56
CA ALA A 198 -10.13 -28.20 -14.45
C ALA A 198 -10.17 -29.60 -13.80
N ALA A 199 -9.82 -29.70 -12.51
CA ALA A 199 -9.89 -30.95 -11.76
C ALA A 199 -11.33 -31.46 -11.64
N ALA A 200 -12.29 -30.59 -11.35
CA ALA A 200 -13.71 -30.94 -11.28
C ALA A 200 -14.26 -31.40 -12.64
N ALA A 201 -13.87 -30.74 -13.73
CA ALA A 201 -14.25 -31.13 -15.10
C ALA A 201 -13.66 -32.50 -15.48
N ALA A 202 -12.40 -32.78 -15.13
CA ALA A 202 -11.76 -34.07 -15.33
C ALA A 202 -12.46 -35.18 -14.54
N ALA A 203 -12.80 -34.94 -13.27
CA ALA A 203 -13.53 -35.88 -12.42
C ALA A 203 -14.96 -36.16 -12.94
N ALA A 204 -15.65 -35.14 -13.46
CA ALA A 204 -16.96 -35.31 -14.08
C ALA A 204 -16.87 -36.10 -15.40
N ALA A 205 -15.79 -35.94 -16.16
CA ALA A 205 -15.55 -36.68 -17.40
C ALA A 205 -15.21 -38.16 -17.13
N SER A 206 -14.45 -38.47 -16.08
CA SER A 206 -14.18 -39.86 -15.67
C SER A 206 -15.44 -40.55 -15.13
N ALA A 207 -16.23 -39.86 -14.28
CA ALA A 207 -17.49 -40.40 -13.77
C ALA A 207 -18.52 -40.70 -14.89
N LYS A 208 -18.54 -39.90 -15.98
CA LYS A 208 -19.38 -40.19 -17.15
C LYS A 208 -18.89 -41.39 -17.98
N LYS A 209 -17.58 -41.70 -17.97
CA LYS A 209 -17.04 -42.90 -18.63
C LYS A 209 -17.35 -44.17 -17.85
N ASP A 210 -17.34 -44.12 -16.53
CA ASP A 210 -17.69 -45.27 -15.67
C ASP A 210 -19.21 -45.50 -15.55
N GLY A 211 -20.04 -44.55 -16.01
CA GLY A 211 -21.49 -44.53 -15.84
C GLY A 211 -22.38 -44.95 -17.02
N SER A 212 -21.87 -45.50 -18.13
CA SER A 212 -22.68 -45.89 -19.31
C SER A 212 -22.39 -47.33 -19.80
N PRO A 213 -23.36 -48.05 -20.41
CA PRO A 213 -24.21 -49.04 -19.73
C PRO A 213 -23.84 -50.50 -20.09
N GLY A 214 -23.01 -51.16 -19.27
CA GLY A 214 -22.72 -52.59 -19.41
C GLY A 214 -23.68 -53.54 -18.68
N LYS A 215 -24.58 -53.04 -17.83
CA LYS A 215 -25.44 -53.87 -16.95
C LYS A 215 -26.84 -54.22 -17.50
N ALA A 216 -27.18 -53.81 -18.73
CA ALA A 216 -28.50 -54.11 -19.32
C ALA A 216 -28.56 -55.39 -20.16
N ALA A 217 -27.43 -56.02 -20.51
CA ALA A 217 -27.42 -57.18 -21.43
C ALA A 217 -27.59 -58.57 -20.76
N ALA A 218 -27.57 -58.65 -19.42
CA ALA A 218 -27.58 -59.95 -18.72
C ALA A 218 -28.96 -60.44 -18.23
N LYS A 219 -30.07 -59.76 -18.56
CA LYS A 219 -31.41 -60.11 -18.06
C LYS A 219 -32.38 -60.65 -19.12
N LYS A 220 -31.85 -61.19 -20.24
CA LYS A 220 -32.64 -61.78 -21.33
C LYS A 220 -32.08 -63.14 -21.77
N LYS A 221 -31.95 -64.08 -20.83
CA LYS A 221 -31.84 -65.52 -21.12
C LYS A 221 -31.96 -66.31 -19.82
N GLN A 222 -33.20 -66.52 -19.37
CA GLN A 222 -33.60 -67.73 -18.65
C GLN A 222 -35.09 -67.94 -18.87
#